data_AF-W4G0I9-F1
#
_entry.id   AF-W4G0I9-F1
#
_cell.length_a   1.000
_cell.length_b   1.000
_cell.length_c   1.000
_cell.angle_alpha   90.00
_cell.angle_beta   90.00
_cell.angle_gamma   90.00
#
_symmetry.space_group_name_H-M   'P 1'
#
loop_
_entity.id
_entity.type
_entity.pdbx_description
1 polymer ?
#
loop_
_entity_poly.entity_id
_entity_poly.type
_entity_poly.pdbx_seq_one_letter_code
_entity_poly.pdbx_strand_id
1 'polypeptide(L)'
;MTTAFKMINSPTSVVDEMLRGLVHSSPDLCLVPDYRIVLHRDYNDLKQRQVTLLSGGGSGHEPAHAGYIGHGMLTGVICGDVFASPSTKQVLTAIRLAAGPHGCLIIVKNYTGDRLNFGLAIETAKAEGLNVDMVVIGDDLAIPGAVS
;
A
#
# COMPACT_ATOMS: atom_id res chain seq x y z
N MET A 1 -9.07 34.18 8.99
CA MET A 1 -8.39 32.98 8.47
C MET A 1 -8.95 32.69 7.09
N THR A 2 -8.13 32.75 6.05
CA THR A 2 -8.51 32.26 4.73
C THR A 2 -8.51 30.74 4.77
N THR A 3 -9.68 30.11 4.65
CA THR A 3 -9.77 28.66 4.46
C THR A 3 -9.02 28.30 3.18
N ALA A 4 -8.00 27.45 3.30
CA ALA A 4 -7.29 26.92 2.14
C ALA A 4 -8.28 26.18 1.24
N PHE A 5 -8.28 26.49 -0.05
CA PHE A 5 -9.13 25.83 -1.03
C PHE A 5 -8.68 24.38 -1.23
N LYS A 6 -9.61 23.43 -1.08
CA LYS A 6 -9.39 22.00 -1.32
C LYS A 6 -10.41 21.54 -2.35
N MET A 7 -9.94 21.03 -3.49
CA MET A 7 -10.80 20.44 -4.53
C MET A 7 -11.24 19.04 -4.13
N ILE A 8 -12.17 18.95 -3.18
CA ILE A 8 -12.71 17.69 -2.66
C ILE A 8 -14.23 17.78 -2.54
N ASN A 9 -14.95 16.68 -2.77
CA ASN A 9 -16.39 16.64 -2.52
C ASN A 9 -16.68 16.50 -1.03
N SER A 10 -16.07 15.51 -0.38
CA SER A 10 -16.15 15.30 1.07
C SER A 10 -14.81 14.81 1.63
N PRO A 11 -14.41 15.27 2.84
CA PRO A 11 -13.23 14.72 3.53
C PRO A 11 -13.30 13.21 3.77
N THR A 12 -14.49 12.63 3.90
CA THR A 12 -14.66 11.20 4.20
C THR A 12 -14.53 10.30 2.97
N SER A 13 -14.80 10.83 1.77
CA SER A 13 -14.75 10.08 0.51
C SER A 13 -13.53 10.41 -0.35
N VAL A 14 -12.72 11.39 0.06
CA VAL A 14 -11.61 11.93 -0.75
C VAL A 14 -10.65 10.85 -1.24
N VAL A 15 -10.29 9.90 -0.39
CA VAL A 15 -9.36 8.82 -0.76
C VAL A 15 -10.02 7.90 -1.77
N ASP A 16 -11.28 7.51 -1.56
CA ASP A 16 -12.00 6.60 -2.45
C ASP A 16 -12.23 7.23 -3.84
N GLU A 17 -12.58 8.52 -3.87
CA GLU A 17 -12.73 9.28 -5.11
C GLU A 17 -11.41 9.43 -5.86
N MET A 18 -10.32 9.74 -5.14
CA MET A 18 -8.98 9.82 -5.70
C MET A 18 -8.54 8.49 -6.32
N LEU A 19 -8.73 7.36 -5.62
CA LEU A 19 -8.36 6.03 -6.14
C LEU A 19 -9.19 5.65 -7.36
N ARG A 20 -10.49 5.95 -7.38
CA ARG A 20 -11.34 5.77 -8.57
C ARG A 20 -10.83 6.60 -9.75
N GLY A 21 -10.47 7.86 -9.50
CA GLY A 21 -9.88 8.74 -10.51
C GLY A 21 -8.56 8.18 -11.06
N LEU A 22 -7.69 7.70 -10.18
CA LEU A 22 -6.40 7.10 -10.56
C LEU A 22 -6.57 5.88 -11.47
N VAL A 23 -7.43 4.93 -11.11
CA VAL A 23 -7.63 3.73 -11.94
C VAL A 23 -8.43 4.01 -13.21
N HIS A 24 -9.20 5.10 -13.25
CA HIS A 24 -9.87 5.56 -14.46
C HIS A 24 -8.88 6.19 -15.44
N SER A 25 -7.86 6.91 -14.96
CA SER A 25 -6.83 7.54 -15.79
C SER A 25 -5.68 6.61 -16.17
N SER A 26 -5.49 5.50 -15.46
CA SER A 26 -4.36 4.58 -15.64
C SER A 26 -4.85 3.17 -16.01
N PRO A 27 -4.84 2.80 -17.30
CA PRO A 27 -5.37 1.51 -17.74
C PRO A 27 -4.62 0.32 -17.14
N ASP A 28 -3.36 0.45 -16.77
CA ASP A 28 -2.57 -0.63 -16.17
C ASP A 28 -2.87 -0.88 -14.68
N LEU A 29 -3.77 -0.10 -14.07
CA LEU A 29 -4.11 -0.22 -12.66
C LEU A 29 -5.53 -0.76 -12.47
N CYS A 30 -5.74 -1.51 -11.39
CA CYS A 30 -7.06 -1.93 -10.94
C CYS A 30 -7.25 -1.66 -9.44
N LEU A 31 -8.49 -1.29 -9.07
CA LEU A 31 -8.90 -1.10 -7.68
C LEU A 31 -9.59 -2.38 -7.21
N VAL A 32 -9.15 -2.93 -6.08
CA VAL A 32 -9.79 -4.10 -5.46
C VAL A 32 -11.17 -3.68 -4.92
N PRO A 33 -12.26 -4.42 -5.23
CA PRO A 33 -13.58 -4.12 -4.70
C PRO A 33 -13.60 -4.03 -3.18
N ASP A 34 -14.29 -3.03 -2.62
CA ASP A 34 -14.47 -2.80 -1.18
C ASP A 34 -13.20 -2.51 -0.38
N TYR A 35 -12.04 -2.38 -1.04
CA TYR A 35 -10.77 -2.09 -0.38
C TYR A 35 -10.03 -0.95 -1.08
N ARG A 36 -9.34 -0.13 -0.29
CA ARG A 36 -8.38 0.86 -0.79
C ARG A 36 -7.05 0.21 -1.15
N ILE A 37 -7.10 -0.74 -2.08
CA ILE A 37 -5.94 -1.49 -2.58
C ILE A 37 -5.90 -1.29 -4.08
N VAL A 38 -4.82 -0.72 -4.59
CA VAL A 38 -4.56 -0.59 -6.03
C VAL A 38 -3.49 -1.58 -6.40
N LEU A 39 -3.72 -2.37 -7.44
CA LEU A 39 -2.78 -3.34 -7.97
C LEU A 39 -2.47 -3.02 -9.44
N HIS A 40 -1.34 -3.51 -9.92
CA HIS A 40 -1.11 -3.66 -11.35
C HIS A 40 -2.18 -4.60 -11.93
N ARG A 41 -2.77 -4.28 -13.09
CA ARG A 41 -3.87 -5.05 -13.68
C ARG A 41 -3.50 -6.52 -13.87
N ASP A 42 -2.27 -6.76 -14.32
CA ASP A 42 -1.73 -8.10 -14.54
C ASP A 42 -1.06 -8.73 -13.30
N TYR A 43 -1.41 -8.30 -12.08
CA TYR A 43 -0.79 -8.82 -10.84
C TYR A 43 -0.85 -10.36 -10.73
N ASN A 44 -1.90 -10.98 -11.29
CA ASN A 44 -2.02 -12.44 -11.33
C ASN A 44 -0.93 -13.12 -12.17
N ASP A 45 -0.51 -12.51 -13.27
CA ASP A 45 0.58 -13.03 -14.10
C ASP A 45 1.95 -12.66 -13.53
N LEU A 46 2.05 -11.50 -12.87
CA LEU A 46 3.28 -11.06 -12.21
C LEU A 46 3.63 -12.02 -11.06
N LYS A 47 2.67 -12.37 -10.19
CA LYS A 47 2.93 -13.25 -9.04
C LYS A 47 3.37 -14.66 -9.40
N GLN A 48 3.06 -15.12 -10.61
CA GLN A 48 3.51 -16.44 -11.11
C GLN A 48 4.92 -16.44 -11.69
N ARG A 49 5.55 -15.27 -11.85
CA ARG A 49 6.85 -15.13 -12.56
C ARG A 49 7.94 -14.49 -11.72
N GLN A 50 7.59 -13.78 -10.66
CA GLN A 50 8.54 -13.03 -9.84
C GLN A 50 7.99 -12.79 -8.43
N VAL A 51 8.87 -12.34 -7.54
CA VAL A 51 8.49 -11.79 -6.23
C VAL A 51 7.61 -10.56 -6.46
N THR A 52 6.45 -10.49 -5.84
CA THR A 52 5.62 -9.28 -5.89
C THR A 52 6.07 -8.27 -4.86
N LEU A 53 6.00 -6.98 -5.20
CA LEU A 53 6.36 -5.89 -4.31
C LEU A 53 5.11 -5.14 -3.87
N LEU A 54 4.85 -5.11 -2.56
CA LEU A 54 3.77 -4.32 -1.98
C LEU A 54 4.33 -3.20 -1.11
N SER A 55 3.61 -2.09 -1.05
CA SER A 55 3.82 -1.04 -0.05
C SER A 55 2.49 -0.42 0.34
N GLY A 56 2.50 0.62 1.17
CA GLY A 56 1.29 1.31 1.58
C GLY A 56 1.51 2.19 2.78
N GLY A 57 0.46 2.87 3.21
CA GLY A 57 0.49 3.85 4.29
C GLY A 57 -0.67 4.82 4.19
N GLY A 58 -0.64 5.88 4.98
CA GLY A 58 -1.65 6.94 4.91
C GLY A 58 -1.65 7.67 3.56
N SER A 59 -2.83 8.03 3.09
CA SER A 59 -3.01 8.92 1.94
C SER A 59 -2.59 10.35 2.28
N GLY A 60 -2.41 11.19 1.26
CA GLY A 60 -1.90 12.56 1.39
C GLY A 60 -0.40 12.70 1.09
N HIS A 61 0.25 11.63 0.66
CA HIS A 61 1.65 11.62 0.21
C HIS A 61 1.77 11.34 -1.30
N GLU A 62 0.67 11.43 -2.05
CA GLU A 62 0.65 11.16 -3.48
C GLU A 62 1.74 11.98 -4.20
N PRO A 63 2.56 11.37 -5.09
CA PRO A 63 2.35 10.07 -5.73
C PRO A 63 2.69 8.85 -4.86
N ALA A 64 3.29 9.01 -3.68
CA ALA A 64 3.58 7.90 -2.80
C ALA A 64 2.28 7.28 -2.25
N HIS A 65 1.96 6.01 -2.50
CA HIS A 65 2.77 5.02 -3.21
C HIS A 65 2.13 4.57 -4.53
N ALA A 66 0.86 4.88 -4.78
CA ALA A 66 0.11 4.31 -5.91
C ALA A 66 0.67 4.75 -7.27
N GLY A 67 1.36 5.89 -7.35
CA GLY A 67 2.08 6.33 -8.55
C GLY A 67 3.36 5.52 -8.86
N TYR A 68 3.76 4.60 -7.98
CA TYR A 68 4.91 3.71 -8.16
C TYR A 68 4.50 2.28 -8.54
N ILE A 69 3.23 2.04 -8.86
CA ILE A 69 2.78 0.74 -9.38
C ILE A 69 3.13 0.69 -10.87
N GLY A 70 3.89 -0.35 -11.27
CA GLY A 70 4.34 -0.47 -12.65
C GLY A 70 5.50 -1.45 -12.84
N HIS A 71 5.90 -1.62 -14.10
CA HIS A 71 7.03 -2.48 -14.45
C HIS A 71 8.31 -2.04 -13.75
N GLY A 72 8.99 -2.97 -13.08
CA GLY A 72 10.23 -2.72 -12.34
C GLY A 72 10.03 -2.02 -10.98
N MET A 73 8.79 -1.74 -10.57
CA MET A 73 8.47 -1.11 -9.28
C MET A 73 7.42 -1.92 -8.51
N LEU A 74 6.45 -1.26 -7.85
CA LEU A 74 5.47 -1.93 -7.00
C LEU A 74 4.47 -2.73 -7.85
N THR A 75 4.11 -3.91 -7.36
CA THR A 75 2.96 -4.68 -7.86
C THR A 75 1.65 -4.12 -7.34
N GLY A 76 1.66 -3.50 -6.15
CA GLY A 76 0.44 -2.97 -5.54
C GLY A 76 0.68 -2.12 -4.30
N VAL A 77 -0.34 -1.36 -3.94
CA VAL A 77 -0.32 -0.41 -2.83
C VAL A 77 -1.59 -0.50 -2.00
N ILE A 78 -1.41 -0.46 -0.68
CA ILE A 78 -2.49 -0.41 0.29
C ILE A 78 -2.59 1.02 0.84
N CYS A 79 -3.68 1.72 0.52
CA CYS A 79 -3.91 3.09 0.97
C CYS A 79 -4.79 3.12 2.23
N GLY A 80 -4.33 3.83 3.25
CA GLY A 80 -5.12 4.13 4.44
C GLY A 80 -5.97 5.40 4.30
N ASP A 81 -6.48 5.91 5.41
CA ASP A 81 -7.04 7.27 5.46
C ASP A 81 -5.93 8.32 5.32
N VAL A 82 -6.31 9.60 5.19
CA VAL A 82 -5.35 10.70 5.15
C VAL A 82 -4.49 10.70 6.41
N PHE A 83 -3.18 10.54 6.24
CA PHE A 83 -2.16 10.44 7.31
C PHE A 83 -2.35 9.29 8.32
N ALA A 84 -3.11 8.25 7.98
CA ALA A 84 -3.30 7.09 8.85
C ALA A 84 -2.98 5.79 8.12
N SER A 85 -2.23 4.91 8.78
CA SER A 85 -1.89 3.57 8.27
C SER A 85 -3.14 2.78 7.87
N PRO A 86 -3.11 2.00 6.77
CA PRO A 86 -4.19 1.09 6.43
C PRO A 86 -4.37 0.01 7.51
N SER A 87 -5.58 -0.53 7.61
CA SER A 87 -5.86 -1.58 8.59
C SER A 87 -5.10 -2.88 8.30
N THR A 88 -4.79 -3.65 9.34
CA THR A 88 -4.22 -5.01 9.21
C THR A 88 -5.02 -5.89 8.26
N LYS A 89 -6.36 -5.81 8.30
CA LYS A 89 -7.25 -6.57 7.40
C LYS A 89 -7.00 -6.20 5.94
N GLN A 90 -6.88 -4.91 5.61
CA GLN A 90 -6.57 -4.47 4.25
C GLN A 90 -5.21 -4.97 3.79
N VAL A 91 -4.18 -4.86 4.65
CA VAL A 91 -2.83 -5.34 4.31
C VAL A 91 -2.84 -6.85 4.06
N LEU A 92 -3.47 -7.63 4.94
CA LEU A 92 -3.59 -9.08 4.79
C LEU A 92 -4.33 -9.47 3.50
N THR A 93 -5.42 -8.75 3.17
CA THR A 93 -6.13 -8.95 1.89
C THR A 93 -5.21 -8.71 0.70
N ALA A 94 -4.40 -7.65 0.71
CA ALA A 94 -3.46 -7.38 -0.37
C ALA A 94 -2.39 -8.48 -0.51
N ILE A 95 -1.84 -8.96 0.61
CA ILE A 95 -0.87 -10.06 0.62
C ILE A 95 -1.48 -11.32 0.01
N ARG A 96 -2.69 -11.72 0.43
CA ARG A 96 -3.38 -12.89 -0.11
C ARG A 96 -3.65 -12.81 -1.62
N LEU A 97 -3.87 -11.60 -2.14
CA LEU A 97 -4.08 -11.37 -3.57
C LEU A 97 -2.78 -11.45 -4.36
N ALA A 98 -1.73 -10.79 -3.87
CA ALA A 98 -0.49 -10.58 -4.61
C ALA A 98 0.58 -11.67 -4.40
N ALA A 99 0.64 -12.31 -3.22
CA ALA A 99 1.62 -13.35 -2.96
C ALA A 99 1.42 -14.55 -3.91
N GLY A 100 2.51 -14.97 -4.54
CA GLY A 100 2.56 -16.12 -5.45
C GLY A 100 3.65 -17.12 -5.04
N PRO A 101 3.95 -18.12 -5.88
CA PRO A 101 4.96 -19.14 -5.59
C PRO A 101 6.37 -18.58 -5.34
N HIS A 102 6.68 -17.38 -5.87
CA HIS A 102 7.96 -16.71 -5.65
C HIS A 102 7.99 -15.84 -4.39
N GLY A 103 6.86 -15.68 -3.70
CA GLY A 103 6.71 -14.87 -2.49
C GLY A 103 6.38 -13.40 -2.75
N CYS A 104 6.32 -12.63 -1.67
CA CYS A 104 5.97 -11.20 -1.66
C CYS A 104 6.88 -10.44 -0.70
N LEU A 105 7.44 -9.31 -1.13
CA LEU A 105 8.17 -8.38 -0.27
C LEU A 105 7.30 -7.16 0.01
N ILE A 106 7.19 -6.79 1.30
CA ILE A 106 6.48 -5.60 1.74
C ILE A 106 7.47 -4.53 2.18
N ILE A 107 7.39 -3.36 1.55
CA ILE A 107 8.20 -2.19 1.86
C ILE A 107 7.40 -1.28 2.78
N VAL A 108 7.83 -1.12 4.03
CA VAL A 108 7.10 -0.43 5.09
C VAL A 108 7.89 0.78 5.57
N LYS A 109 7.24 1.94 5.71
CA LYS A 109 7.89 3.12 6.29
C LYS A 109 7.97 2.96 7.81
N ASN A 110 9.01 3.50 8.43
CA ASN A 110 9.26 3.38 9.86
C ASN A 110 8.37 4.31 10.71
N TYR A 111 7.05 4.12 10.63
CA TYR A 111 6.05 4.75 11.50
C TYR A 111 5.37 3.68 12.34
N THR A 112 5.03 4.01 13.59
CA THR A 112 4.44 3.05 14.55
C THR A 112 3.19 2.37 13.99
N GLY A 113 2.25 3.14 13.43
CA GLY A 113 1.02 2.58 12.86
C GLY A 113 1.27 1.70 11.63
N ASP A 114 2.24 2.06 10.79
CA ASP A 114 2.64 1.23 9.64
C ASP A 114 3.28 -0.07 10.12
N ARG A 115 4.29 -0.01 11.00
CA ARG A 115 4.97 -1.21 11.53
C ARG A 115 4.02 -2.17 12.21
N LEU A 116 3.09 -1.67 13.03
CA LEU A 116 2.13 -2.52 13.74
C LEU A 116 1.14 -3.19 12.78
N ASN A 117 0.49 -2.41 11.91
CA ASN A 117 -0.56 -2.93 11.04
C ASN A 117 -0.01 -3.90 9.98
N PHE A 118 1.13 -3.55 9.37
CA PHE A 118 1.77 -4.41 8.38
C PHE A 118 2.44 -5.62 9.03
N GLY A 119 3.14 -5.43 10.16
CA GLY A 119 3.76 -6.54 10.89
C GLY A 119 2.75 -7.61 11.28
N LEU A 120 1.60 -7.22 11.86
CA LEU A 120 0.55 -8.18 12.24
C LEU A 120 -0.05 -8.91 11.02
N ALA A 121 -0.21 -8.22 9.90
CA ALA A 121 -0.72 -8.83 8.67
C ALA A 121 0.28 -9.84 8.09
N ILE A 122 1.57 -9.53 8.15
CA ILE A 122 2.66 -10.40 7.69
C ILE A 122 2.77 -11.65 8.55
N GLU A 123 2.71 -11.52 9.88
CA GLU A 123 2.71 -12.68 10.78
C GLU A 123 1.49 -13.59 10.54
N THR A 124 0.32 -12.99 10.31
CA THR A 124 -0.89 -13.74 9.96
C THR A 124 -0.74 -14.46 8.62
N ALA A 125 -0.19 -13.79 7.59
CA ALA A 125 0.05 -14.37 6.27
C ALA A 125 1.10 -15.51 6.32
N LYS A 126 2.15 -15.38 7.12
CA LYS A 126 3.13 -16.44 7.36
C LYS A 126 2.48 -17.66 8.03
N ALA A 127 1.61 -17.44 9.01
CA ALA A 127 0.84 -18.51 9.65
C ALA A 127 -0.12 -19.22 8.67
N GLU A 128 -0.58 -18.54 7.61
CA GLU A 128 -1.34 -19.12 6.50
C GLU A 128 -0.46 -19.86 5.47
N GLY A 129 0.86 -19.89 5.66
CA GLY A 129 1.81 -20.56 4.76
C GLY A 129 2.22 -19.71 3.56
N LEU A 130 1.92 -18.41 3.55
CA LEU A 130 2.37 -17.51 2.49
C LEU A 130 3.84 -17.12 2.69
N ASN A 131 4.63 -17.20 1.62
CA ASN A 131 6.00 -16.71 1.63
C ASN A 131 6.02 -15.18 1.50
N VAL A 132 6.14 -14.48 2.62
CA VAL A 132 6.13 -13.02 2.67
C VAL A 132 7.19 -12.50 3.65
N ASP A 133 7.87 -11.43 3.27
CA ASP A 133 8.82 -10.75 4.16
C ASP A 133 8.66 -9.23 4.11
N MET A 134 9.30 -8.54 5.06
CA MET A 134 9.19 -7.11 5.27
C MET A 134 10.57 -6.44 5.25
N VAL A 135 10.66 -5.28 4.59
CA VAL A 135 11.75 -4.33 4.79
C VAL A 135 11.20 -3.02 5.36
N VAL A 136 11.85 -2.49 6.39
CA VAL A 136 11.48 -1.23 7.03
C VAL A 136 12.41 -0.13 6.56
N ILE A 137 11.85 0.98 6.09
CA ILE A 137 12.56 2.16 5.61
C ILE A 137 12.56 3.21 6.71
N GLY A 138 13.72 3.43 7.32
CA GLY A 138 13.99 4.46 8.33
C GLY A 138 15.12 5.38 7.88
N ASP A 139 14.89 6.12 6.80
CA ASP A 139 15.85 7.01 6.15
C ASP A 139 15.89 8.41 6.78
N ASP A 140 14.84 8.83 7.49
CA ASP A 140 14.78 10.14 8.14
C ASP A 140 15.76 10.25 9.32
N LEU A 141 16.74 11.15 9.16
CA LEU A 141 17.77 11.46 10.16
C LEU A 141 17.44 12.69 11.02
N ALA A 142 16.29 13.33 10.83
CA ALA A 142 15.91 14.53 11.57
C ALA A 142 15.70 14.26 13.07
N ILE A 143 15.34 13.02 13.45
CA ILE A 143 15.12 12.61 14.83
C ILE A 143 16.10 11.47 15.19
N PRO A 144 17.09 11.72 16.06
CA PRO A 144 18.01 10.69 16.53
C PRO A 144 17.25 9.53 17.21
N GLY A 145 17.58 8.29 16.84
CA GLY A 145 17.01 7.08 17.47
C GLY A 145 15.67 6.60 16.89
N ALA A 146 15.12 7.27 15.86
CA ALA A 146 13.94 6.77 15.15
C ALA A 146 14.21 5.43 14.45
N VAL A 147 15.47 5.16 14.09
CA VAL A 147 15.92 3.92 13.44
C VAL A 147 16.31 2.89 14.52
N SER A 148 15.33 2.18 15.06
CA SER A 148 15.55 0.93 15.81
C SER A 148 14.43 -0.09 15.64
#